data_AF-A0A972RKV3-F1
#
_entry.id   AF-A0A972RKV3-F1
#
_cell.length_a   1.000
_cell.length_b   1.000
_cell.length_c   1.000
_cell.angle_alpha   90.00
_cell.angle_beta   90.00
_cell.angle_gamma   90.00
#
_symmetry.space_group_name_H-M   'P 1'
#
loop_
_entity.id
_entity.type
_entity.pdbx_description
1 polymer ?
#
loop_
_entity_poly.entity_id
_entity_poly.type
_entity_poly.pdbx_seq_one_letter_code
_entity_poly.pdbx_strand_id
1 'polypeptide(L)'
;MLKKSDDEYVPRAPRFHVNDSRDAVVTITRTEEGEHQSLSAELVDISQYGAKIRVPVSLRFEEALQLKIEVAGVELEYLGVASVRHIRALDDENWLVGCAIAPPLSDEAFSYLATTAGKERRRFRRLPIAAEATVRRQAQTEGSAATLHNLSSGGICFSSEVHYEVGESVQFSLEDNDGELRVIEASICWQVDGPDGSIAGCQFSSSDSYAVLCACLTEQPSPNRLNAEPTSKLVLAAAILAMFVPPMMTLLMQAKKVSANAGMNSAVVEAQETLAEEEVVLPELPKQTEDEAEGQLGPQLGPQLRQQIREWVDNTGKHRTQALLVEVTSEHIVLQKSNGRQSKVPWRRLSIADQEYAQDWQARQ
;
A
#
# COMPACT_ATOMS: atom_id res chain seq x y z
N MET A 1 33.70 10.02 30.02
CA MET A 1 32.23 9.96 29.84
C MET A 1 31.94 9.94 28.35
N LEU A 2 31.70 8.76 27.77
CA LEU A 2 31.25 8.65 26.38
C LEU A 2 29.77 9.06 26.34
N LYS A 3 29.45 10.08 25.54
CA LYS A 3 28.06 10.49 25.30
C LYS A 3 27.32 9.31 24.68
N LYS A 4 26.26 8.84 25.36
CA LYS A 4 25.26 7.96 24.76
C LYS A 4 24.72 8.74 23.57
N SER A 5 24.95 8.27 22.35
CA SER A 5 24.28 8.83 21.18
C SER A 5 22.80 8.56 21.35
N ASP A 6 22.00 9.61 21.25
CA ASP A 6 20.56 9.49 21.10
C ASP A 6 20.32 8.88 19.71
N ASP A 7 20.36 7.55 19.63
CA ASP A 7 19.93 6.81 18.44
C ASP A 7 18.45 7.09 18.26
N GLU A 8 18.17 8.03 17.36
CA GLU A 8 16.83 8.42 16.93
C GLU A 8 16.09 7.16 16.46
N TYR A 9 14.97 6.87 17.12
CA TYR A 9 14.13 5.73 16.78
C TYR A 9 13.50 5.97 15.40
N VAL A 10 14.14 5.46 14.34
CA VAL A 10 13.58 5.50 12.99
C VAL A 10 12.43 4.47 12.90
N PRO A 11 11.19 4.90 12.59
CA PRO A 11 10.08 3.99 12.38
C PRO A 11 10.42 2.99 11.27
N ARG A 12 10.38 1.69 11.58
CA ARG A 12 10.76 0.65 10.61
C ARG A 12 9.70 0.47 9.53
N ALA A 13 10.14 0.55 8.27
CA ALA A 13 9.39 0.10 7.09
C ALA A 13 8.99 -1.40 7.21
N PRO A 14 7.99 -1.86 6.45
CA PRO A 14 7.10 -2.94 6.88
C PRO A 14 7.77 -4.30 7.12
N ARG A 15 7.11 -5.02 8.01
CA ARG A 15 7.43 -6.32 8.62
C ARG A 15 6.83 -7.50 7.82
N PHE A 16 7.37 -8.70 7.97
CA PHE A 16 7.00 -9.90 7.20
C PHE A 16 6.32 -10.87 8.15
N HIS A 17 5.04 -11.16 7.97
CA HIS A 17 4.39 -12.21 8.76
C HIS A 17 4.64 -13.58 8.13
N VAL A 18 5.10 -14.54 8.94
CA VAL A 18 5.20 -15.95 8.56
C VAL A 18 3.81 -16.55 8.78
N ASN A 19 3.11 -16.91 7.70
CA ASN A 19 1.71 -17.36 7.77
C ASN A 19 1.55 -18.83 8.15
N ASP A 20 2.56 -19.65 7.89
CA ASP A 20 2.64 -21.01 8.43
C ASP A 20 3.98 -21.15 9.16
N SER A 21 3.91 -21.10 10.48
CA SER A 21 5.07 -21.22 11.35
C SER A 21 5.74 -22.58 11.29
N ARG A 22 5.07 -23.58 10.69
CA ARG A 22 5.62 -24.93 10.51
C ARG A 22 6.82 -24.94 9.57
N ASP A 23 6.93 -23.93 8.71
CA ASP A 23 7.96 -23.90 7.68
C ASP A 23 9.23 -23.17 8.13
N ALA A 24 9.23 -22.48 9.28
CA ALA A 24 10.41 -21.77 9.78
C ALA A 24 10.64 -22.04 11.28
N VAL A 25 11.61 -22.91 11.57
CA VAL A 25 12.02 -23.22 12.94
C VAL A 25 13.14 -22.26 13.35
N VAL A 26 12.96 -21.59 14.48
CA VAL A 26 14.02 -20.78 15.10
C VAL A 26 14.56 -21.54 16.30
N THR A 27 15.84 -21.81 16.29
CA THR A 27 16.56 -22.30 17.46
C THR A 27 17.27 -21.12 18.12
N ILE A 28 16.94 -20.88 19.38
CA ILE A 28 17.55 -19.85 20.21
C ILE A 28 18.56 -20.53 21.12
N THR A 29 19.82 -20.11 21.07
CA THR A 29 20.81 -20.48 22.08
C THR A 29 21.08 -19.28 22.97
N ARG A 30 20.88 -19.45 24.28
CA ARG A 30 21.21 -18.46 25.31
C ARG A 30 22.28 -19.01 26.24
N THR A 31 23.04 -18.11 26.84
CA THR A 31 24.09 -18.46 27.81
C THR A 31 23.66 -17.95 29.18
N GLU A 32 23.23 -18.86 30.06
CA GLU A 32 22.92 -18.55 31.47
C GLU A 32 23.95 -19.26 32.36
N GLU A 33 24.66 -18.52 33.21
CA GLU A 33 25.63 -19.06 34.18
C GLU A 33 26.75 -19.94 33.56
N GLY A 34 27.04 -19.75 32.27
CA GLY A 34 28.04 -20.54 31.54
C GLY A 34 27.49 -21.82 30.92
N GLU A 35 26.22 -22.15 31.13
CA GLU A 35 25.52 -23.22 30.43
C GLU A 35 24.79 -22.68 29.20
N HIS A 36 24.88 -23.43 28.10
CA HIS A 36 24.15 -23.12 26.87
C HIS A 36 22.80 -23.84 26.90
N GLN A 37 21.72 -23.06 26.90
CA GLN A 37 20.38 -23.60 26.76
C GLN A 37 19.86 -23.33 25.34
N SER A 38 19.37 -24.39 24.69
CA SER A 38 18.71 -24.30 23.39
C SER A 38 17.19 -24.32 23.57
N LEU A 39 16.49 -23.39 22.92
CA LEU A 39 15.04 -23.25 22.95
C LEU A 39 14.50 -23.23 21.52
N SER A 40 13.46 -24.01 21.24
CA SER A 40 12.73 -23.92 19.98
C SER A 40 11.74 -22.77 20.04
N ALA A 41 11.65 -22.03 18.93
CA ALA A 41 10.83 -20.86 18.77
C ALA A 41 10.23 -20.81 17.37
N GLU A 42 9.08 -20.16 17.27
CA GLU A 42 8.40 -19.91 15.99
C GLU A 42 8.80 -18.52 15.48
N LEU A 43 9.24 -18.44 14.22
CA LEU A 43 9.44 -17.16 13.57
C LEU A 43 8.08 -16.54 13.25
N VAL A 44 7.75 -15.43 13.90
CA VAL A 44 6.49 -14.69 13.64
C VAL A 44 6.71 -13.63 12.59
N ASP A 45 7.83 -12.92 12.68
CA ASP A 45 8.17 -11.85 11.76
C ASP A 45 9.67 -11.61 11.65
N ILE A 46 10.15 -11.14 10.50
CA ILE A 46 11.57 -10.87 10.26
C ILE A 46 11.77 -9.65 9.37
N SER A 47 12.79 -8.89 9.67
CA SER A 47 13.29 -7.73 8.93
C SER A 47 14.81 -7.81 8.86
N GLN A 48 15.43 -6.97 8.05
CA GLN A 48 16.90 -6.88 7.98
C GLN A 48 17.55 -6.63 9.35
N TYR A 49 16.88 -5.87 10.22
CA TYR A 49 17.41 -5.42 11.51
C TYR A 49 16.77 -6.09 12.73
N GLY A 50 15.97 -7.15 12.54
CA GLY A 50 15.33 -7.79 13.68
C GLY A 50 14.33 -8.87 13.31
N ALA A 51 14.07 -9.73 14.28
CA ALA A 51 13.08 -10.78 14.20
C ALA A 51 12.07 -10.63 15.35
N LYS A 52 10.87 -11.12 15.13
CA LYS A 52 9.85 -11.34 16.14
C LYS A 52 9.60 -12.83 16.19
N ILE A 53 9.67 -13.39 17.38
CA ILE A 53 9.60 -14.82 17.62
C ILE A 53 8.58 -15.10 18.72
N ARG A 54 7.92 -16.25 18.63
CA ARG A 54 7.08 -16.81 19.68
C ARG A 54 7.88 -17.89 20.41
N VAL A 55 7.98 -17.76 21.72
CA VAL A 55 8.76 -18.65 22.59
C VAL A 55 7.92 -19.13 23.77
N PRO A 56 8.12 -20.36 24.26
CA PRO A 56 7.37 -20.89 25.40
C PRO A 56 7.87 -20.39 26.77
N VAL A 57 9.00 -19.66 26.79
CA VAL A 57 9.65 -19.20 28.03
C VAL A 57 9.93 -17.71 27.93
N SER A 58 9.71 -16.98 29.03
CA SER A 58 10.06 -15.56 29.11
C SER A 58 11.56 -15.36 28.96
N LEU A 59 11.95 -14.44 28.08
CA LEU A 59 13.31 -13.94 27.95
C LEU A 59 13.48 -12.62 28.72
N ARG A 60 14.72 -12.18 28.97
CA ARG A 60 15.02 -10.92 29.65
C ARG A 60 15.23 -9.80 28.64
N PHE A 61 14.84 -8.58 28.99
CA PHE A 61 15.13 -7.41 28.16
C PHE A 61 16.65 -7.25 28.01
N GLU A 62 17.12 -6.92 26.82
CA GLU A 62 18.54 -6.84 26.44
C GLU A 62 19.34 -8.16 26.55
N GLU A 63 18.69 -9.30 26.76
CA GLU A 63 19.35 -10.60 26.69
C GLU A 63 19.94 -10.84 25.30
N ALA A 64 21.21 -11.24 25.28
CA ALA A 64 21.91 -11.62 24.05
C ALA A 64 21.59 -13.08 23.70
N LEU A 65 21.14 -13.29 22.47
CA LEU A 65 20.71 -14.57 21.93
C LEU A 65 21.53 -14.91 20.70
N GLN A 66 21.85 -16.17 20.51
CA GLN A 66 22.25 -16.68 19.19
C GLN A 66 21.00 -17.26 18.52
N LEU A 67 20.63 -16.70 17.38
CA LEU A 67 19.48 -17.15 16.59
C LEU A 67 19.99 -18.00 15.43
N LYS A 68 19.46 -19.22 15.33
CA LYS A 68 19.56 -20.07 14.17
C LYS A 68 18.17 -20.19 13.53
N ILE A 69 18.02 -19.76 12.28
CA ILE A 69 16.75 -19.79 11.55
C ILE A 69 16.89 -20.78 10.41
N GLU A 70 16.04 -21.81 10.40
CA GLU A 70 15.98 -22.84 9.38
C GLU A 70 14.59 -22.83 8.73
N VAL A 71 14.54 -22.84 7.40
CA VAL A 71 13.28 -22.90 6.65
C VAL A 71 13.16 -24.27 5.98
N ALA A 72 12.06 -24.99 6.22
CA ALA A 72 11.83 -26.32 5.68
C ALA A 72 11.78 -26.30 4.15
N GLY A 73 12.44 -27.28 3.52
CA GLY A 73 12.51 -27.39 2.05
C GLY A 73 13.50 -26.43 1.39
N VAL A 74 14.32 -25.75 2.19
CA VAL A 74 15.19 -24.67 1.74
C VAL A 74 16.57 -24.84 2.38
N GLU A 75 17.62 -24.87 1.57
CA GLU A 75 19.01 -24.94 2.06
C GLU A 75 19.50 -23.56 2.52
N LEU A 76 18.73 -22.92 3.40
CA LEU A 76 19.12 -21.68 4.05
C LEU A 76 19.15 -21.88 5.56
N GLU A 77 20.36 -21.75 6.09
CA GLU A 77 20.63 -21.64 7.51
C GLU A 77 21.14 -20.22 7.78
N TYR A 78 20.34 -19.42 8.50
CA TYR A 78 20.84 -18.17 9.05
C TYR A 78 21.31 -18.39 10.48
N LEU A 79 22.55 -18.00 10.77
CA LEU A 79 23.11 -17.99 12.13
C LEU A 79 23.59 -16.57 12.46
N GLY A 80 23.04 -15.99 13.52
CA GLY A 80 23.42 -14.64 13.93
C GLY A 80 23.17 -14.35 15.40
N VAL A 81 23.63 -13.19 15.85
CA VAL A 81 23.39 -12.72 17.23
C VAL A 81 22.23 -11.74 17.22
N ALA A 82 21.42 -11.78 18.26
CA ALA A 82 20.34 -10.83 18.47
C ALA A 82 20.25 -10.39 19.93
N SER A 83 19.64 -9.23 20.16
CA SER A 83 19.35 -8.70 21.51
C SER A 83 17.85 -8.53 21.69
N VAL A 84 17.31 -8.98 22.82
CA VAL A 84 15.88 -8.81 23.13
C VAL A 84 15.56 -7.33 23.33
N ARG A 85 14.56 -6.81 22.61
CA ARG A 85 14.14 -5.39 22.65
C ARG A 85 12.70 -5.19 23.07
N HIS A 86 11.85 -6.20 23.00
CA HIS A 86 10.52 -6.14 23.61
C HIS A 86 10.02 -7.54 23.91
N ILE A 87 9.25 -7.65 24.99
CA ILE A 87 8.68 -8.90 25.47
C ILE A 87 7.22 -8.62 25.79
N ARG A 88 6.32 -9.48 25.34
CA ARG A 88 4.89 -9.41 25.63
C ARG A 88 4.34 -10.82 25.81
N ALA A 89 3.66 -11.08 26.92
CA ALA A 89 2.88 -12.30 27.07
C ALA A 89 1.79 -12.35 25.99
N LEU A 90 1.72 -13.45 25.25
CA LEU A 90 0.71 -13.69 24.23
C LEU A 90 -0.48 -14.45 24.85
N ASP A 91 -0.18 -15.49 25.62
CA ASP A 91 -1.08 -16.33 26.40
C ASP A 91 -0.33 -16.89 27.63
N ASP A 92 -0.91 -17.87 28.33
CA ASP A 92 -0.34 -18.45 29.56
C ASP A 92 0.94 -19.27 29.31
N GLU A 93 1.17 -19.72 28.07
CA GLU A 93 2.27 -20.60 27.71
C GLU A 93 3.29 -19.92 26.79
N ASN A 94 2.93 -18.82 26.12
CA ASN A 94 3.72 -18.23 25.05
C ASN A 94 4.00 -16.75 25.24
N TRP A 95 5.21 -16.37 24.83
CA TRP A 95 5.70 -15.00 24.82
C TRP A 95 6.03 -14.57 23.39
N LEU A 96 5.62 -13.36 23.05
CA LEU A 96 6.01 -12.69 21.83
C LEU A 96 7.22 -11.81 22.13
N VAL A 97 8.36 -12.16 21.55
CA VAL A 97 9.64 -11.48 21.78
C VAL A 97 10.11 -10.86 20.48
N GLY A 98 10.50 -9.59 20.53
CA GLY A 98 11.17 -8.94 19.42
C GLY A 98 12.64 -8.74 19.71
N CYS A 99 13.47 -9.15 18.77
CA CYS A 99 14.91 -9.15 18.85
C CYS A 99 15.48 -8.20 17.79
N ALA A 100 16.49 -7.41 18.14
CA ALA A 100 17.32 -6.68 17.18
C ALA A 100 18.48 -7.58 16.77
N ILE A 101 18.63 -7.82 15.47
CA ILE A 101 19.67 -8.67 14.89
C ILE A 101 20.92 -7.83 14.64
N ALA A 102 22.10 -8.38 14.98
CA ALA A 102 23.40 -7.73 14.79
C ALA A 102 24.48 -8.79 14.44
N PRO A 103 25.20 -8.66 13.30
CA PRO A 103 24.99 -7.66 12.24
C PRO A 103 23.64 -7.84 11.53
N PRO A 104 23.10 -6.82 10.85
CA PRO A 104 21.89 -6.94 10.05
C PRO A 104 21.99 -8.08 9.04
N LEU A 105 20.84 -8.65 8.65
CA LEU A 105 20.79 -9.64 7.57
C LEU A 105 21.36 -9.03 6.29
N SER A 106 22.09 -9.83 5.50
CA SER A 106 22.44 -9.42 4.15
C SER A 106 21.16 -9.28 3.32
N ASP A 107 21.16 -8.39 2.32
CA ASP A 107 20.02 -8.23 1.42
C ASP A 107 19.67 -9.54 0.71
N GLU A 108 20.67 -10.37 0.40
CA GLU A 108 20.50 -11.71 -0.16
C GLU A 108 19.79 -12.65 0.83
N ALA A 109 20.27 -12.81 2.06
CA ALA A 109 19.65 -13.69 3.05
C ALA A 109 18.23 -13.22 3.39
N PHE A 110 18.03 -11.92 3.52
CA PHE A 110 16.72 -11.33 3.76
C PHE A 110 15.77 -11.54 2.58
N SER A 111 16.21 -11.24 1.35
CA SER A 111 15.45 -11.46 0.11
C SER A 111 15.20 -12.94 -0.16
N TYR A 112 16.04 -13.83 0.36
CA TYR A 112 15.86 -15.26 0.21
C TYR A 112 14.87 -15.80 1.23
N LEU A 113 14.96 -15.39 2.51
CA LEU A 113 13.88 -15.62 3.49
C LEU A 113 12.57 -15.06 2.92
N ALA A 114 12.64 -13.86 2.31
CA ALA A 114 11.80 -13.26 1.25
C ALA A 114 10.40 -13.77 0.90
N THR A 115 10.20 -14.61 -0.11
CA THR A 115 11.16 -15.54 -0.67
C THR A 115 10.59 -16.92 -0.48
N THR A 116 11.40 -17.77 0.13
CA THR A 116 11.13 -19.18 0.33
C THR A 116 10.25 -19.50 1.53
N ALA A 117 10.16 -18.65 2.55
CA ALA A 117 9.35 -18.92 3.76
C ALA A 117 7.82 -18.75 3.54
N GLY A 118 7.29 -19.09 2.37
CA GLY A 118 5.84 -19.17 2.11
C GLY A 118 5.07 -17.85 2.31
N LYS A 119 5.71 -16.73 1.96
CA LYS A 119 5.30 -15.40 2.44
C LYS A 119 4.09 -14.82 1.73
N GLU A 120 3.00 -14.65 2.47
CA GLU A 120 1.90 -13.78 2.07
C GLU A 120 1.78 -12.63 3.08
N ARG A 121 2.39 -11.48 2.76
CA ARG A 121 2.33 -10.25 3.57
C ARG A 121 0.95 -9.59 3.57
N ARG A 122 0.00 -10.16 2.84
CA ARG A 122 -1.29 -9.56 2.51
C ARG A 122 -2.35 -10.19 3.39
N ARG A 123 -3.25 -9.36 3.92
CA ARG A 123 -4.46 -9.83 4.61
C ARG A 123 -5.34 -10.72 3.73
N PHE A 124 -5.20 -10.58 2.41
CA PHE A 124 -6.04 -11.24 1.44
C PHE A 124 -5.18 -12.12 0.53
N ARG A 125 -5.56 -13.39 0.43
CA ARG A 125 -4.97 -14.34 -0.51
C ARG A 125 -5.12 -13.81 -1.93
N ARG A 126 -4.03 -13.87 -2.70
CA ARG A 126 -4.07 -13.58 -4.13
C ARG A 126 -4.40 -14.84 -4.94
N LEU A 127 -5.31 -14.70 -5.89
CA LEU A 127 -5.63 -15.69 -6.89
C LEU A 127 -4.83 -15.33 -8.16
N PRO A 128 -3.99 -16.24 -8.68
CA PRO A 128 -3.32 -16.01 -9.95
C PRO A 128 -4.36 -15.97 -11.07
N ILE A 129 -4.22 -15.01 -11.96
CA ILE A 129 -5.09 -14.84 -13.13
C ILE A 129 -4.23 -14.46 -14.35
N ALA A 130 -4.78 -14.64 -15.54
CA ALA A 130 -4.19 -14.15 -16.78
C ALA A 130 -5.35 -13.63 -17.64
N ALA A 131 -5.56 -12.31 -17.61
CA ALA A 131 -6.64 -11.66 -18.34
C ALA A 131 -6.16 -10.38 -18.99
N GLU A 132 -6.59 -10.14 -20.22
CA GLU A 132 -6.34 -8.90 -20.93
C GLU A 132 -7.36 -7.84 -20.50
N ALA A 133 -6.87 -6.62 -20.30
CA ALA A 133 -7.67 -5.47 -19.91
C ALA A 133 -7.16 -4.21 -20.64
N THR A 134 -7.99 -3.19 -20.70
CA THR A 134 -7.54 -1.83 -21.02
C THR A 134 -7.47 -1.03 -19.74
N VAL A 135 -6.30 -0.50 -19.41
CA VAL A 135 -6.10 0.39 -18.25
C VAL A 135 -6.04 1.83 -18.75
N ARG A 136 -6.72 2.75 -18.07
CA ARG A 136 -6.67 4.19 -18.39
C ARG A 136 -6.57 5.03 -17.13
N ARG A 137 -5.92 6.18 -17.23
CA ARG A 137 -5.92 7.22 -16.19
C ARG A 137 -7.31 7.88 -16.18
N GLN A 138 -7.83 8.25 -15.01
CA GLN A 138 -9.19 8.80 -14.91
C GLN A 138 -9.43 10.07 -15.77
N ALA A 139 -8.38 10.85 -16.02
CA ALA A 139 -8.43 12.07 -16.83
C ALA A 139 -8.24 11.82 -18.35
N GLN A 140 -7.91 10.59 -18.77
CA GLN A 140 -7.59 10.27 -20.16
C GLN A 140 -8.71 9.45 -20.81
N THR A 141 -8.99 9.78 -22.07
CA THR A 141 -10.00 9.08 -22.89
C THR A 141 -9.44 7.78 -23.45
N GLU A 142 -8.15 7.77 -23.79
CA GLU A 142 -7.44 6.62 -24.33
C GLU A 142 -6.86 5.78 -23.19
N GLY A 143 -6.91 4.45 -23.38
CA GLY A 143 -6.31 3.49 -22.47
C GLY A 143 -5.16 2.73 -23.13
N SER A 144 -4.36 2.07 -22.31
CA SER A 144 -3.26 1.21 -22.72
C SER A 144 -3.63 -0.25 -22.46
N ALA A 145 -3.09 -1.15 -23.27
CA ALA A 145 -3.22 -2.58 -23.02
C ALA A 145 -2.55 -2.94 -21.67
N ALA A 146 -3.18 -3.84 -20.94
CA ALA A 146 -2.66 -4.38 -19.70
C ALA A 146 -3.00 -5.86 -19.54
N THR A 147 -2.06 -6.61 -18.97
CA THR A 147 -2.27 -8.01 -18.58
C THR A 147 -2.39 -8.09 -17.07
N LEU A 148 -3.50 -8.62 -16.57
CA LEU A 148 -3.74 -8.84 -15.15
C LEU A 148 -3.11 -10.17 -14.72
N HIS A 149 -2.29 -10.16 -13.67
CA HIS A 149 -1.49 -11.31 -13.21
C HIS A 149 -2.04 -12.00 -11.96
N ASN A 150 -2.63 -11.22 -11.06
CA ASN A 150 -3.25 -11.74 -9.85
C ASN A 150 -4.23 -10.74 -9.28
N LEU A 151 -5.20 -11.26 -8.52
CA LEU A 151 -6.20 -10.46 -7.84
C LEU A 151 -6.38 -10.92 -6.40
N SER A 152 -6.84 -10.02 -5.53
CA SER A 152 -7.28 -10.30 -4.17
C SER A 152 -8.52 -9.46 -3.88
N SER A 153 -9.19 -9.68 -2.76
CA SER A 153 -10.35 -8.83 -2.38
C SER A 153 -9.99 -7.36 -2.17
N GLY A 154 -8.71 -7.03 -1.95
CA GLY A 154 -8.26 -5.65 -1.75
C GLY A 154 -7.68 -4.98 -3.00
N GLY A 155 -7.42 -5.70 -4.09
CA GLY A 155 -6.74 -5.12 -5.24
C GLY A 155 -6.17 -6.11 -6.23
N ILE A 156 -5.48 -5.59 -7.24
CA ILE A 156 -5.00 -6.32 -8.43
C ILE A 156 -3.54 -6.01 -8.73
N CYS A 157 -2.89 -6.91 -9.46
CA CYS A 157 -1.55 -6.72 -10.01
C CYS A 157 -1.63 -6.87 -11.52
N PHE A 158 -1.00 -5.95 -12.25
CA PHE A 158 -1.03 -5.93 -13.71
C PHE A 158 0.32 -5.48 -14.29
N SER A 159 0.54 -5.73 -15.57
CA SER A 159 1.63 -5.15 -16.35
C SER A 159 1.09 -4.30 -17.49
N SER A 160 1.83 -3.26 -17.87
CA SER A 160 1.52 -2.40 -19.02
C SER A 160 2.79 -1.75 -19.56
N GLU A 161 2.82 -1.37 -20.84
CA GLU A 161 3.93 -0.60 -21.43
C GLU A 161 4.02 0.83 -20.87
N VAL A 162 2.93 1.32 -20.24
CA VAL A 162 2.86 2.67 -19.68
C VAL A 162 3.26 2.67 -18.20
N HIS A 163 3.98 3.72 -17.81
CA HIS A 163 4.32 4.01 -16.42
C HIS A 163 3.20 4.79 -15.72
N TYR A 164 2.87 4.43 -14.48
CA TYR A 164 1.91 5.12 -13.62
C TYR A 164 2.56 5.61 -12.32
N GLU A 165 2.01 6.66 -11.74
CA GLU A 165 2.51 7.21 -10.47
C GLU A 165 1.84 6.55 -9.27
N VAL A 166 2.58 6.33 -8.18
CA VAL A 166 2.00 5.82 -6.94
C VAL A 166 0.97 6.83 -6.38
N GLY A 167 -0.24 6.35 -6.08
CA GLY A 167 -1.39 7.15 -5.68
C GLY A 167 -2.30 7.57 -6.85
N GLU A 168 -1.87 7.37 -8.10
CA GLU A 168 -2.67 7.69 -9.28
C GLU A 168 -3.94 6.82 -9.35
N SER A 169 -5.07 7.43 -9.74
CA SER A 169 -6.34 6.73 -9.93
C SER A 169 -6.50 6.25 -11.38
N VAL A 170 -6.75 4.96 -11.53
CA VAL A 170 -6.85 4.26 -12.80
C VAL A 170 -8.16 3.50 -12.91
N GLN A 171 -8.61 3.29 -14.15
CA GLN A 171 -9.78 2.49 -14.49
C GLN A 171 -9.35 1.32 -15.39
N PHE A 172 -9.77 0.12 -15.03
CA PHE A 172 -9.61 -1.09 -15.85
C PHE A 172 -10.93 -1.39 -16.55
N SER A 173 -10.88 -1.58 -17.85
CA SER A 173 -12.02 -1.97 -18.68
C SER A 173 -11.81 -3.39 -19.20
N LEU A 174 -12.77 -4.28 -18.94
CA LEU A 174 -12.77 -5.68 -19.37
C LEU A 174 -14.16 -6.02 -19.93
N GLU A 175 -14.23 -6.77 -21.02
CA GLU A 175 -15.49 -7.35 -21.48
C GLU A 175 -15.84 -8.57 -20.64
N ASP A 176 -17.10 -8.68 -20.22
CA ASP A 176 -17.62 -9.90 -19.61
C ASP A 176 -18.09 -10.91 -20.67
N ASN A 177 -18.69 -12.02 -20.23
CA ASN A 177 -19.11 -13.10 -21.12
C ASN A 177 -20.25 -12.71 -22.07
N ASP A 178 -21.03 -11.69 -21.73
CA ASP A 178 -22.10 -11.16 -22.57
C ASP A 178 -21.58 -10.11 -23.57
N GLY A 179 -20.27 -9.81 -23.53
CA GLY A 179 -19.64 -8.74 -24.29
C GLY A 179 -19.97 -7.36 -23.71
N GLU A 180 -20.49 -7.28 -22.49
CA GLU A 180 -20.68 -6.00 -21.82
C GLU A 180 -19.36 -5.52 -21.22
N LEU A 181 -19.02 -4.26 -21.48
CA LEU A 181 -17.82 -3.64 -20.91
C LEU A 181 -18.04 -3.32 -19.43
N ARG A 182 -17.24 -3.94 -18.57
CA ARG A 182 -17.17 -3.67 -17.12
C ARG A 182 -15.99 -2.78 -16.82
N VAL A 183 -16.21 -1.79 -15.94
CA VAL A 183 -15.19 -0.83 -15.53
C VAL A 183 -14.92 -0.97 -14.04
N ILE A 184 -13.64 -1.07 -13.67
CA ILE A 184 -13.17 -1.23 -12.29
C ILE A 184 -12.23 -0.09 -11.95
N GLU A 185 -12.51 0.62 -10.85
CA GLU A 185 -11.69 1.71 -10.37
C GLU A 185 -10.71 1.25 -9.28
N ALA A 186 -9.46 1.73 -9.37
CA ALA A 186 -8.40 1.42 -8.44
C ALA A 186 -7.37 2.56 -8.35
N SER A 187 -6.51 2.51 -7.35
CA SER A 187 -5.37 3.44 -7.19
C SER A 187 -4.05 2.68 -7.13
N ILE A 188 -3.02 3.20 -7.79
CA ILE A 188 -1.69 2.58 -7.81
C ILE A 188 -1.08 2.62 -6.40
N CYS A 189 -0.65 1.47 -5.87
CA CYS A 189 0.01 1.38 -4.57
C CYS A 189 1.53 1.27 -4.68
N TRP A 190 2.02 0.64 -5.75
CA TRP A 190 3.44 0.48 -6.06
C TRP A 190 3.59 0.16 -7.53
N GLN A 191 4.77 0.45 -8.08
CA GLN A 191 5.16 0.08 -9.43
C GLN A 191 6.64 -0.25 -9.47
N VAL A 192 7.00 -1.21 -10.34
CA VAL A 192 8.38 -1.57 -10.67
C VAL A 192 8.50 -1.53 -12.18
N ASP A 193 9.45 -0.74 -12.69
CA ASP A 193 9.74 -0.66 -14.11
C ASP A 193 10.73 -1.76 -14.53
N GLY A 194 10.53 -2.30 -15.72
CA GLY A 194 11.37 -3.32 -16.36
C GLY A 194 11.62 -3.02 -17.83
N PRO A 195 12.37 -3.88 -18.54
CA PRO A 195 12.70 -3.68 -19.95
C PRO A 195 11.48 -3.74 -20.87
N ASP A 196 10.45 -4.51 -20.50
CA ASP A 196 9.25 -4.77 -21.30
C ASP A 196 8.02 -3.98 -20.81
N GLY A 197 8.23 -2.92 -20.01
CA GLY A 197 7.17 -2.11 -19.41
C GLY A 197 7.19 -2.13 -17.89
N SER A 198 6.08 -1.73 -17.27
CA SER A 198 5.93 -1.65 -15.82
C SER A 198 5.05 -2.78 -15.28
N ILE A 199 5.34 -3.22 -14.05
CA ILE A 199 4.45 -4.04 -13.25
C ILE A 199 3.97 -3.20 -12.08
N ALA A 200 2.66 -3.07 -11.92
CA ALA A 200 2.05 -2.28 -10.87
C ALA A 200 1.05 -3.10 -10.06
N GLY A 201 0.95 -2.75 -8.78
CA GLY A 201 -0.10 -3.24 -7.89
C GLY A 201 -1.04 -2.12 -7.49
N CYS A 202 -2.33 -2.35 -7.61
CA CYS A 202 -3.37 -1.39 -7.27
C CYS A 202 -4.21 -1.86 -6.09
N GLN A 203 -4.81 -0.92 -5.39
CA GLN A 203 -5.89 -1.13 -4.44
C GLN A 203 -7.22 -0.71 -5.05
N PHE A 204 -8.27 -1.50 -4.87
CA PHE A 204 -9.61 -1.11 -5.36
C PHE A 204 -10.14 0.12 -4.64
N SER A 205 -10.79 1.01 -5.39
CA SER A 205 -11.41 2.22 -4.84
C SER A 205 -12.81 1.95 -4.29
N SER A 206 -13.45 0.84 -4.71
CA SER A 206 -14.79 0.40 -4.26
C SER A 206 -14.75 -1.03 -3.73
N SER A 207 -15.65 -1.35 -2.79
CA SER A 207 -15.86 -2.70 -2.26
C SER A 207 -16.34 -3.69 -3.32
N ASP A 208 -17.06 -3.20 -4.33
CA ASP A 208 -17.73 -4.06 -5.32
C ASP A 208 -16.81 -4.44 -6.47
N SER A 209 -15.70 -3.70 -6.64
CA SER A 209 -14.70 -3.90 -7.70
C SER A 209 -14.20 -5.35 -7.78
N TYR A 210 -14.00 -6.00 -6.62
CA TYR A 210 -13.59 -7.39 -6.58
C TYR A 210 -14.64 -8.34 -7.17
N ALA A 211 -15.91 -8.16 -6.80
CA ALA A 211 -17.00 -9.00 -7.27
C ALA A 211 -17.22 -8.83 -8.78
N VAL A 212 -17.17 -7.60 -9.27
CA VAL A 212 -17.25 -7.29 -10.71
C VAL A 212 -16.12 -7.97 -11.48
N LEU A 213 -14.87 -7.84 -11.01
CA LEU A 213 -13.73 -8.47 -11.67
C LEU A 213 -13.85 -10.00 -11.66
N CYS A 214 -14.25 -10.60 -10.55
CA CYS A 214 -14.48 -12.04 -10.48
C CYS A 214 -15.55 -12.48 -11.50
N ALA A 215 -16.66 -11.75 -11.63
CA ALA A 215 -17.70 -12.06 -12.61
C ALA A 215 -17.15 -12.08 -14.05
N CYS A 216 -16.27 -11.14 -14.41
CA CYS A 216 -15.59 -11.14 -15.72
C CYS A 216 -14.67 -12.35 -15.94
N LEU A 217 -14.13 -12.95 -14.87
CA LEU A 217 -13.10 -13.98 -14.94
C LEU A 217 -13.63 -15.42 -14.79
N THR A 218 -14.81 -15.61 -14.20
CA THR A 218 -15.25 -16.96 -13.77
C THR A 218 -15.63 -17.89 -14.92
N GLU A 219 -15.80 -17.40 -16.16
CA GLU A 219 -16.24 -18.27 -17.28
C GLU A 219 -15.50 -18.05 -18.60
N GLN A 220 -14.29 -17.49 -18.57
CA GLN A 220 -13.41 -17.50 -19.74
C GLN A 220 -13.21 -18.95 -20.20
N PRO A 221 -13.75 -19.37 -21.36
CA PRO A 221 -13.60 -20.73 -21.83
C PRO A 221 -12.10 -20.99 -22.05
N SER A 222 -11.61 -22.09 -21.47
CA SER A 222 -10.21 -22.53 -21.61
C SER A 222 -9.67 -22.27 -23.02
N PRO A 223 -8.42 -21.77 -23.18
CA PRO A 223 -7.82 -21.38 -24.47
C PRO A 223 -7.75 -22.49 -25.53
N ASN A 224 -8.18 -23.72 -25.20
CA ASN A 224 -8.40 -24.80 -26.16
C ASN A 224 -9.61 -24.61 -27.11
N ARG A 225 -10.26 -23.44 -27.14
CA ARG A 225 -11.35 -23.12 -28.10
C ARG A 225 -10.90 -22.40 -29.38
N LEU A 226 -9.62 -22.47 -29.77
CA LEU A 226 -9.07 -21.87 -31.00
C LEU A 226 -9.58 -22.46 -32.34
N ASN A 227 -10.65 -23.27 -32.35
CA ASN A 227 -11.25 -23.80 -33.60
C ASN A 227 -12.75 -23.45 -33.78
N ALA A 228 -13.30 -22.50 -33.02
CA ALA A 228 -14.63 -21.98 -33.34
C ALA A 228 -14.49 -20.89 -34.42
N GLU A 229 -15.06 -21.17 -35.60
CA GLU A 229 -15.04 -20.29 -36.78
C GLU A 229 -15.43 -18.84 -36.47
N PRO A 230 -14.86 -17.85 -37.20
CA PRO A 230 -15.17 -16.44 -37.01
C PRO A 230 -16.67 -16.20 -37.24
N THR A 231 -17.36 -15.81 -36.18
CA THR A 231 -18.79 -15.45 -36.25
C THR A 231 -18.99 -14.24 -37.17
N SER A 232 -20.03 -14.34 -37.98
CA SER A 232 -20.44 -13.49 -39.12
C SER A 232 -20.50 -11.97 -38.92
N LYS A 233 -20.25 -11.44 -37.71
CA LYS A 233 -20.31 -10.00 -37.44
C LYS A 233 -19.11 -9.23 -38.00
N LEU A 234 -17.93 -9.84 -38.07
CA LEU A 234 -16.71 -9.21 -38.59
C LEU A 234 -16.73 -9.07 -40.13
N VAL A 235 -17.37 -10.03 -40.82
CA VAL A 235 -17.62 -9.95 -42.26
C VAL A 235 -18.63 -8.84 -42.60
N LEU A 236 -19.65 -8.64 -41.75
CA LEU A 236 -20.63 -7.57 -41.95
C LEU A 236 -20.01 -6.18 -41.73
N ALA A 237 -19.14 -6.02 -40.73
CA ALA A 237 -18.44 -4.75 -40.48
C ALA A 237 -17.44 -4.40 -41.60
N ALA A 238 -16.70 -5.38 -42.13
CA ALA A 238 -15.80 -5.18 -43.26
C ALA A 238 -16.56 -4.83 -44.56
N ALA A 239 -17.75 -5.42 -44.79
CA ALA A 239 -18.59 -5.09 -45.94
C ALA A 239 -19.19 -3.67 -45.85
N ILE A 240 -19.56 -3.21 -44.64
CA ILE A 240 -20.03 -1.84 -44.43
C ILE A 240 -18.88 -0.84 -44.64
N LEU A 241 -17.67 -1.11 -44.14
CA LEU A 241 -16.52 -0.22 -44.33
C LEU A 241 -16.14 -0.06 -45.82
N ALA A 242 -16.20 -1.15 -46.60
CA ALA A 242 -15.91 -1.13 -48.03
C ALA A 242 -16.91 -0.30 -48.86
N MET A 243 -18.15 -0.11 -48.39
CA MET A 243 -19.17 0.69 -49.08
C MET A 243 -19.07 2.20 -48.81
N PHE A 244 -18.44 2.63 -47.70
CA PHE A 244 -18.38 4.05 -47.32
C PHE A 244 -17.02 4.73 -47.54
N VAL A 245 -15.92 3.99 -47.72
CA VAL A 245 -14.59 4.56 -47.97
C VAL A 245 -14.43 5.21 -49.37
N PRO A 246 -14.97 4.66 -50.48
CA PRO A 246 -14.78 5.26 -51.81
C PRO A 246 -15.36 6.68 -52.00
N PRO A 247 -16.57 7.03 -51.51
CA PRO A 247 -17.12 8.38 -51.71
C PRO A 247 -16.48 9.46 -50.82
N MET A 248 -15.87 9.09 -49.68
CA MET A 248 -15.28 10.07 -48.77
C MET A 248 -13.90 10.57 -49.25
N MET A 249 -13.14 9.73 -49.98
CA MET A 249 -11.88 10.15 -50.61
C MET A 249 -12.08 11.11 -51.79
N THR A 250 -13.23 11.07 -52.47
CA THR A 250 -13.56 12.04 -53.54
C THR A 250 -13.88 13.42 -52.98
N LEU A 251 -14.42 13.52 -51.76
CA LEU A 251 -14.73 14.78 -51.10
C LEU A 251 -13.48 15.49 -50.55
N LEU A 252 -12.50 14.73 -50.05
CA LEU A 252 -11.25 15.28 -49.50
C LEU A 252 -10.28 15.82 -50.56
N MET A 253 -10.40 15.40 -51.82
CA MET A 253 -9.56 15.94 -52.91
C MET A 253 -10.03 17.28 -53.48
N GLN A 254 -11.24 17.76 -53.17
CA GLN A 254 -11.70 19.09 -53.60
C GLN A 254 -11.36 20.22 -52.62
N ALA A 255 -10.98 19.92 -51.37
CA ALA A 255 -10.73 20.93 -50.34
C ALA A 255 -9.30 21.50 -50.31
N LYS A 256 -8.36 21.00 -51.14
CA LYS A 256 -6.94 21.37 -51.06
C LYS A 256 -6.47 22.44 -52.05
N LYS A 257 -7.40 23.21 -52.64
CA LYS A 257 -7.10 24.17 -53.71
C LYS A 257 -7.57 25.60 -53.43
N VAL A 258 -7.46 26.08 -52.18
CA VAL A 258 -7.46 27.52 -51.89
C VAL A 258 -6.52 27.78 -50.71
N SER A 259 -5.74 28.85 -50.82
CA SER A 259 -4.90 29.45 -49.78
C SER A 259 -3.43 29.01 -49.75
N ALA A 260 -2.72 29.39 -50.82
CA ALA A 260 -1.40 29.96 -50.68
C ALA A 260 -1.58 31.49 -50.76
N ASN A 261 -1.37 32.21 -49.67
CA ASN A 261 -0.96 33.60 -49.78
C ASN A 261 -0.02 33.99 -48.65
N ALA A 262 1.10 34.58 -49.08
CA ALA A 262 2.24 34.99 -48.29
C ALA A 262 2.03 36.39 -47.68
N GLY A 263 2.87 36.75 -46.71
CA GLY A 263 3.04 38.12 -46.22
C GLY A 263 3.26 38.13 -44.70
N MET A 264 4.50 38.02 -44.20
CA MET A 264 5.46 39.11 -44.05
C MET A 264 5.00 40.12 -42.98
N ASN A 265 5.68 40.13 -41.82
CA ASN A 265 5.95 41.35 -41.04
C ASN A 265 7.01 41.08 -39.96
N SER A 266 8.11 41.82 -40.08
CA SER A 266 9.14 42.05 -39.07
C SER A 266 9.26 43.56 -38.91
N ALA A 267 8.97 44.05 -37.71
CA ALA A 267 9.32 45.39 -37.19
C ALA A 267 8.92 45.36 -35.70
N VAL A 268 9.88 45.23 -34.78
CA VAL A 268 10.56 46.34 -34.09
C VAL A 268 9.57 47.36 -33.51
N VAL A 269 9.27 47.23 -32.22
CA VAL A 269 8.96 48.36 -31.35
C VAL A 269 9.67 48.15 -30.02
N GLU A 270 10.49 49.16 -29.71
CA GLU A 270 11.28 49.43 -28.53
C GLU A 270 10.52 50.48 -27.69
N ALA A 271 10.39 50.30 -26.38
CA ALA A 271 10.11 51.33 -25.36
C ALA A 271 10.19 50.66 -23.97
N GLN A 272 11.23 50.93 -23.16
CA GLN A 272 11.28 51.94 -22.10
C GLN A 272 10.26 51.70 -20.97
N GLU A 273 10.70 51.27 -19.78
CA GLU A 273 11.20 52.11 -18.67
C GLU A 273 10.06 52.53 -17.73
N THR A 274 10.07 52.06 -16.47
CA THR A 274 9.97 52.90 -15.27
C THR A 274 10.00 52.08 -13.98
N LEU A 275 10.76 52.62 -13.04
CA LEU A 275 10.93 52.25 -11.63
C LEU A 275 9.66 52.52 -10.82
N ALA A 276 9.45 51.77 -9.72
CA ALA A 276 9.12 52.36 -8.42
C ALA A 276 9.21 51.30 -7.31
N GLU A 277 10.09 51.59 -6.35
CA GLU A 277 10.12 51.04 -5.00
C GLU A 277 8.87 51.50 -4.24
N GLU A 278 8.23 50.61 -3.47
CA GLU A 278 7.54 51.03 -2.25
C GLU A 278 7.64 49.95 -1.18
N GLU A 279 8.55 50.21 -0.23
CA GLU A 279 8.73 49.56 1.04
C GLU A 279 7.61 50.04 1.99
N VAL A 280 6.76 49.11 2.46
CA VAL A 280 5.92 49.35 3.64
C VAL A 280 6.09 48.19 4.61
N VAL A 281 6.96 48.46 5.60
CA VAL A 281 7.09 47.72 6.84
C VAL A 281 6.13 48.32 7.86
N LEU A 282 5.35 47.50 8.57
CA LEU A 282 4.98 47.70 9.98
C LEU A 282 4.40 46.39 10.59
N PRO A 283 4.51 46.18 11.92
CA PRO A 283 4.84 44.88 12.50
C PRO A 283 3.70 44.13 13.20
N GLU A 284 3.96 42.81 13.30
CA GLU A 284 3.70 41.82 14.36
C GLU A 284 2.36 41.72 15.11
N LEU A 285 1.86 40.48 15.15
CA LEU A 285 1.39 39.83 16.38
C LEU A 285 1.76 38.34 16.33
N PRO A 286 2.54 37.81 17.29
CA PRO A 286 2.92 36.40 17.32
C PRO A 286 1.73 35.54 17.73
N LYS A 287 1.23 34.70 16.81
CA LYS A 287 0.37 33.59 17.20
C LYS A 287 1.25 32.43 17.64
N GLN A 288 1.16 32.14 18.93
CA GLN A 288 1.71 30.95 19.57
C GLN A 288 1.17 29.71 18.84
N THR A 289 2.04 29.04 18.09
CA THR A 289 1.82 27.68 17.63
C THR A 289 2.20 26.78 18.79
N GLU A 290 1.19 26.21 19.45
CA GLU A 290 1.36 25.25 20.54
C GLU A 290 2.07 23.99 20.00
N ASP A 291 3.29 23.81 20.48
CA ASP A 291 4.12 22.61 20.57
C ASP A 291 3.48 21.28 20.08
N GLU A 292 3.94 20.83 18.91
CA GLU A 292 3.95 19.42 18.50
C GLU A 292 5.03 18.67 19.30
N ALA A 293 4.77 18.44 20.58
CA ALA A 293 5.52 17.47 21.37
C ALA A 293 4.87 16.08 21.20
N GLU A 294 5.42 15.25 20.31
CA GLU A 294 5.15 13.82 20.25
C GLU A 294 5.69 13.15 21.54
N GLY A 295 4.88 13.22 22.60
CA GLY A 295 5.22 12.69 23.91
C GLY A 295 5.24 11.17 23.93
N GLN A 296 6.37 10.62 24.38
CA GLN A 296 6.52 9.23 24.79
C GLN A 296 5.40 8.82 25.77
N LEU A 297 4.88 7.60 25.57
CA LEU A 297 3.76 7.02 26.31
C LEU A 297 3.94 7.12 27.83
N GLY A 298 3.08 7.91 28.49
CA GLY A 298 2.98 7.92 29.94
C GLY A 298 2.44 6.58 30.49
N PRO A 299 2.86 6.14 31.69
CA PRO A 299 2.60 4.79 32.21
C PRO A 299 1.15 4.49 32.64
N GLN A 300 0.17 5.35 32.33
CA GLN A 300 -1.16 5.28 32.98
C GLN A 300 -2.24 4.49 32.24
N LEU A 301 -2.04 4.11 30.97
CA LEU A 301 -2.99 3.25 30.25
C LEU A 301 -2.60 1.78 30.42
N GLY A 302 -3.48 1.01 31.06
CA GLY A 302 -3.35 -0.44 31.23
C GLY A 302 -3.21 -1.18 29.88
N PRO A 303 -2.56 -2.36 29.85
CA PRO A 303 -2.22 -3.07 28.62
C PRO A 303 -3.43 -3.46 27.76
N GLN A 304 -4.61 -3.61 28.36
CA GLN A 304 -5.85 -3.89 27.63
C GLN A 304 -6.34 -2.68 26.81
N LEU A 305 -6.25 -1.47 27.37
CA LEU A 305 -6.68 -0.23 26.70
C LEU A 305 -5.74 0.14 25.54
N ARG A 306 -4.47 -0.25 25.61
CA ARG A 306 -3.50 -0.03 24.52
C ARG A 306 -3.88 -0.77 23.23
N GLN A 307 -4.63 -1.88 23.32
CA GLN A 307 -5.11 -2.62 22.15
C GLN A 307 -6.28 -1.92 21.44
N GLN A 308 -6.92 -0.96 22.10
CA GLN A 308 -8.07 -0.22 21.58
C GLN A 308 -7.69 1.16 21.01
N ILE A 309 -6.41 1.54 21.08
CA ILE A 309 -5.92 2.75 20.43
C ILE A 309 -6.00 2.55 18.91
N ARG A 310 -6.68 3.46 18.24
CA ARG A 310 -6.76 3.50 16.77
C ARG A 310 -6.32 4.86 16.25
N GLU A 311 -6.01 4.90 14.96
CA GLU A 311 -5.86 6.15 14.23
C GLU A 311 -7.24 6.70 13.88
N TRP A 312 -7.44 7.98 14.17
CA TRP A 312 -8.61 8.78 13.83
C TRP A 312 -8.21 9.77 12.76
N VAL A 313 -9.05 9.89 11.73
CA VAL A 313 -8.82 10.74 10.58
C VAL A 313 -9.90 11.79 10.53
N ASP A 314 -9.51 13.04 10.26
CA ASP A 314 -10.48 14.10 10.07
C ASP A 314 -11.22 13.98 8.73
N ASN A 315 -12.27 14.79 8.55
CA ASN A 315 -13.08 14.79 7.33
C ASN A 315 -12.30 15.27 6.09
N THR A 316 -11.11 15.84 6.26
CA THR A 316 -10.22 16.25 5.16
C THR A 316 -9.20 15.18 4.79
N GLY A 317 -9.01 14.14 5.61
CA GLY A 317 -7.96 13.14 5.44
C GLY A 317 -6.54 13.63 5.82
N LYS A 318 -6.38 14.93 6.09
CA LYS A 318 -5.09 15.57 6.32
C LYS A 318 -4.60 15.40 7.76
N HIS A 319 -5.51 15.44 8.72
CA HIS A 319 -5.16 15.35 10.13
C HIS A 319 -5.45 13.95 10.66
N ARG A 320 -4.42 13.32 11.22
CA ARG A 320 -4.47 11.99 11.82
C ARG A 320 -4.11 12.09 13.30
N THR A 321 -4.77 11.30 14.14
CA THR A 321 -4.49 11.29 15.59
C THR A 321 -4.68 9.88 16.13
N GLN A 322 -3.68 9.34 16.82
CA GLN A 322 -3.83 8.09 17.55
C GLN A 322 -4.45 8.33 18.92
N ALA A 323 -5.62 7.74 19.16
CA ALA A 323 -6.35 7.93 20.40
C ALA A 323 -7.32 6.77 20.70
N LEU A 324 -7.68 6.65 21.97
CA LEU A 324 -8.75 5.78 22.46
C LEU A 324 -10.08 6.53 22.42
N LEU A 325 -11.14 5.88 21.95
CA LEU A 325 -12.50 6.42 22.08
C LEU A 325 -12.99 6.25 23.51
N VAL A 326 -13.39 7.34 24.16
CA VAL A 326 -13.85 7.35 25.55
C VAL A 326 -15.36 7.56 25.64
N GLU A 327 -15.90 8.47 24.86
CA GLU A 327 -17.31 8.86 24.92
C GLU A 327 -17.83 9.23 23.54
N VAL A 328 -19.10 8.91 23.27
CA VAL A 328 -19.81 9.28 22.06
C VAL A 328 -21.11 9.99 22.47
N THR A 329 -21.28 11.22 22.01
CA THR A 329 -22.51 12.02 22.21
C THR A 329 -23.16 12.31 20.86
N SER A 330 -24.33 12.96 20.83
CA SER A 330 -24.96 13.39 19.57
C SER A 330 -24.19 14.50 18.83
N GLU A 331 -23.31 15.25 19.51
CA GLU A 331 -22.63 16.42 18.93
C GLU A 331 -21.14 16.20 18.64
N HIS A 332 -20.48 15.39 19.47
CA HIS A 332 -19.04 15.13 19.37
C HIS A 332 -18.66 13.77 19.96
N ILE A 333 -17.44 13.34 19.65
CA ILE A 333 -16.77 12.24 20.34
C ILE A 333 -15.66 12.78 21.25
N VAL A 334 -15.34 12.03 22.31
CA VAL A 334 -14.20 12.32 23.19
C VAL A 334 -13.11 11.27 22.95
N LEU A 335 -11.95 11.74 22.51
CA LEU A 335 -10.76 10.94 22.24
C LEU A 335 -9.72 11.17 23.33
N GLN A 336 -9.19 10.11 23.93
CA GLN A 336 -8.05 10.18 24.84
C GLN A 336 -6.76 9.81 24.10
N LYS A 337 -5.86 10.78 23.95
CA LYS A 337 -4.56 10.60 23.31
C LYS A 337 -3.62 9.79 24.22
N SER A 338 -2.52 9.31 23.63
CA SER A 338 -1.44 8.60 24.32
C SER A 338 -0.85 9.35 25.52
N ASN A 339 -0.84 10.68 25.47
CA ASN A 339 -0.37 11.55 26.55
C ASN A 339 -1.39 11.76 27.69
N GLY A 340 -2.54 11.06 27.64
CA GLY A 340 -3.62 11.16 28.62
C GLY A 340 -4.55 12.35 28.43
N ARG A 341 -4.21 13.33 27.56
CA ARG A 341 -5.11 14.46 27.26
C ARG A 341 -6.32 13.98 26.48
N GLN A 342 -7.48 14.51 26.84
CA GLN A 342 -8.71 14.30 26.08
C GLN A 342 -8.91 15.40 25.04
N SER A 343 -9.52 15.06 23.92
CA SER A 343 -9.85 15.97 22.84
C SER A 343 -11.29 15.73 22.40
N LYS A 344 -12.07 16.80 22.31
CA LYS A 344 -13.45 16.76 21.81
C LYS A 344 -13.45 17.02 20.31
N VAL A 345 -13.91 16.06 19.53
CA VAL A 345 -13.96 16.15 18.07
C VAL A 345 -15.41 16.18 17.60
N PRO A 346 -15.89 17.28 16.99
CA PRO A 346 -17.25 17.33 16.44
C PRO A 346 -17.46 16.26 15.36
N TRP A 347 -18.64 15.65 15.29
CA TRP A 347 -18.98 14.60 14.31
C TRP A 347 -18.61 14.97 12.88
N ARG A 348 -18.98 16.19 12.46
CA ARG A 348 -18.72 16.71 11.11
C ARG A 348 -17.23 16.81 10.73
N ARG A 349 -16.32 16.72 11.71
CA ARG A 349 -14.88 16.78 11.49
C ARG A 349 -14.23 15.41 11.40
N LEU A 350 -14.98 14.32 11.57
CA LEU A 350 -14.46 12.96 11.41
C LEU A 350 -14.61 12.47 9.98
N SER A 351 -13.71 11.59 9.54
CA SER A 351 -13.89 10.83 8.32
C SER A 351 -15.16 9.97 8.40
N ILE A 352 -15.77 9.64 7.25
CA ILE A 352 -17.00 8.81 7.22
C ILE A 352 -16.77 7.46 7.94
N ALA A 353 -15.63 6.81 7.69
CA ALA A 353 -15.27 5.55 8.33
C ALA A 353 -15.12 5.67 9.86
N ASP A 354 -14.60 6.79 10.36
CA ASP A 354 -14.51 7.04 11.81
C ASP A 354 -15.87 7.35 12.43
N GLN A 355 -16.78 7.98 11.67
CA GLN A 355 -18.16 8.21 12.10
C GLN A 355 -18.91 6.88 12.26
N GLU A 356 -18.87 6.02 11.25
CA GLU A 356 -19.51 4.70 11.29
C GLU A 356 -19.01 3.87 12.48
N TYR A 357 -17.70 3.85 12.71
CA TYR A 357 -17.15 3.15 13.86
C TYR A 357 -17.62 3.71 15.20
N ALA A 358 -17.68 5.05 15.35
CA ALA A 358 -18.14 5.67 16.59
C ALA A 358 -19.62 5.34 16.87
N GLN A 359 -20.45 5.25 15.83
CA GLN A 359 -21.85 4.82 15.94
C GLN A 359 -21.94 3.35 16.37
N ASP A 360 -21.18 2.48 15.70
CA ASP A 360 -21.09 1.05 16.04
C ASP A 360 -20.62 0.82 17.47
N TRP A 361 -19.64 1.62 17.93
CA TRP A 361 -19.14 1.55 19.29
C TRP A 361 -20.22 1.97 20.29
N GLN A 362 -20.97 3.03 20.00
CA GLN A 362 -22.07 3.50 20.85
C GLN A 362 -23.19 2.46 20.95
N ALA A 363 -23.46 1.71 19.88
CA ALA A 363 -24.47 0.64 19.88
C ALA A 363 -24.07 -0.60 20.69
N ARG A 364 -22.78 -0.76 21.04
CA ARG A 364 -22.26 -1.90 21.83
C ARG A 364 -22.15 -1.60 23.33
N GLN A 365 -22.29 -0.34 23.72
CA GLN A 365 -22.40 0.09 25.12
C GLN A 365 -23.85 -0.04 25.57
#